data_AF-A0A1E4A0T3-F1
#
_entry.id   AF-A0A1E4A0T3-F1
#
_cell.length_a   1.000
_cell.length_b   1.000
_cell.length_c   1.000
_cell.angle_alpha   90.00
_cell.angle_beta   90.00
_cell.angle_gamma   90.00
#
_symmetry.space_group_name_H-M   'P 1'
#
loop_
_entity.id
_entity.type
_entity.pdbx_description
1 polymer ?
#
loop_
_entity_poly.entity_id
_entity_poly.type
_entity_poly.pdbx_seq_one_letter_code
_entity_poly.pdbx_strand_id
1 'polypeptide(L)'
;MTKNRWSYGISGGAAAFRQMRNDKRTNYIFYEVRPEIKFYWFQGNDIGWKLPQDMGCYFAMEGIYANSRYTIENSSFYADFEQITSFEKADFRKSKFGGVAKSGVKFLIGRKLSVDFYSGIGFARTDVAYSDVVNPQNKSEDTGFKAEDFYDGKKTIPQFVLGLKVGIRLWEE
;
A
#
# COMPACT_ATOMS: atom_id res chain seq x y z
N MET A 1 27.68 -7.76 -0.49
CA MET A 1 26.83 -6.79 0.25
C MET A 1 27.74 -5.76 0.89
N THR A 2 27.31 -4.51 1.04
CA THR A 2 28.13 -3.46 1.65
C THR A 2 28.35 -3.76 3.14
N LYS A 3 29.52 -3.44 3.70
CA LYS A 3 29.80 -3.56 5.15
C LYS A 3 28.82 -2.77 6.03
N ASN A 4 28.14 -1.77 5.49
CA ASN A 4 27.11 -1.02 6.20
C ASN A 4 25.85 -1.86 6.38
N ARG A 5 25.35 -1.93 7.61
CA ARG A 5 24.10 -2.64 7.97
C ARG A 5 22.84 -1.84 7.66
N TRP A 6 22.97 -0.56 7.31
CA TRP A 6 21.83 0.30 6.98
C TRP A 6 21.65 0.46 5.47
N SER A 7 20.39 0.52 5.06
CA SER A 7 19.99 0.84 3.68
C SER A 7 18.77 1.74 3.71
N TYR A 8 18.75 2.74 2.83
CA TYR A 8 17.66 3.68 2.66
C TYR A 8 17.10 3.54 1.24
N GLY A 9 15.80 3.68 1.08
CA GLY A 9 15.14 3.56 -0.20
C GLY A 9 13.88 4.39 -0.26
N ILE A 10 13.44 4.67 -1.48
CA ILE A 10 12.14 5.26 -1.77
C ILE A 10 11.52 4.44 -2.89
N SER A 11 10.25 4.08 -2.72
CA SER A 11 9.43 3.50 -3.77
C SER A 11 8.24 4.41 -4.05
N GLY A 12 7.74 4.38 -5.27
CA GLY A 12 6.55 5.11 -5.64
C GLY A 12 5.83 4.42 -6.79
N GLY A 13 4.56 4.76 -6.93
CA GLY A 13 3.68 4.26 -7.97
C GLY A 13 2.75 5.36 -8.43
N ALA A 14 2.34 5.31 -9.70
CA ALA A 14 1.35 6.22 -10.25
C ALA A 14 0.51 5.48 -11.27
N ALA A 15 -0.77 5.84 -11.35
CA ALA A 15 -1.71 5.27 -12.31
C ALA A 15 -2.72 6.35 -12.72
N ALA A 16 -3.00 6.43 -14.02
CA ALA A 16 -4.00 7.33 -14.57
C ALA A 16 -4.76 6.62 -15.71
N PHE A 17 -6.07 6.46 -15.54
CA PHE A 17 -6.91 5.76 -16.53
C PHE A 17 -8.26 6.45 -16.67
N ARG A 18 -8.72 6.63 -17.92
CA ARG A 18 -10.00 7.28 -18.19
C ARG A 18 -11.20 6.38 -17.86
N GLN A 19 -11.07 5.08 -18.13
CA GLN A 19 -12.09 4.08 -17.84
C GLN A 19 -11.40 2.71 -17.71
N MET A 20 -11.61 2.02 -16.59
CA MET A 20 -11.22 0.61 -16.50
C MET A 20 -12.36 -0.23 -17.11
N ARG A 21 -12.04 -1.08 -18.08
CA ARG A 21 -13.02 -1.92 -18.79
C ARG A 21 -13.75 -2.80 -17.75
N ASN A 22 -15.08 -2.67 -17.67
CA ASN A 22 -15.99 -3.26 -16.67
C ASN A 22 -16.01 -2.62 -15.26
N ASP A 23 -15.30 -1.52 -15.01
CA ASP A 23 -15.39 -0.80 -13.73
C ASP A 23 -16.32 0.42 -13.87
N LYS A 24 -17.10 0.72 -12.82
CA LYS A 24 -17.96 1.91 -12.75
C LYS A 24 -17.17 3.19 -12.40
N ARG A 25 -15.84 3.11 -12.52
CA ARG A 25 -14.88 4.14 -12.15
C ARG A 25 -14.35 4.83 -13.39
N THR A 26 -14.50 6.15 -13.44
CA THR A 26 -13.98 7.00 -14.51
C THR A 26 -13.01 8.03 -13.96
N ASN A 27 -12.12 8.53 -14.83
CA ASN A 27 -11.12 9.56 -14.49
C ASN A 27 -10.25 9.18 -13.27
N TYR A 28 -9.78 7.93 -13.23
CA TYR A 28 -8.97 7.43 -12.13
C TYR A 28 -7.58 8.04 -12.16
N ILE A 29 -7.18 8.66 -11.05
CA ILE A 29 -5.84 9.15 -10.78
C ILE A 29 -5.39 8.58 -9.45
N PHE A 30 -4.18 8.03 -9.42
CA PHE A 30 -3.55 7.49 -8.22
C PHE A 30 -2.07 7.79 -8.22
N TYR A 31 -1.55 8.08 -7.03
CA TYR A 31 -0.13 8.09 -6.79
C TYR A 31 0.19 7.64 -5.35
N GLU A 32 1.36 7.05 -5.18
CA GLU A 32 1.89 6.65 -3.89
C GLU A 32 3.39 6.91 -3.78
N VAL A 33 3.83 7.19 -2.56
CA VAL A 33 5.23 7.34 -2.17
C VAL A 33 5.44 6.58 -0.87
N ARG A 34 6.50 5.78 -0.83
CA ARG A 34 6.82 4.87 0.27
C ARG A 34 8.32 4.90 0.57
N PRO A 35 8.77 5.81 1.47
CA PRO A 35 10.15 5.80 1.96
C PRO A 35 10.35 4.58 2.87
N GLU A 36 11.53 3.96 2.79
CA GLU A 36 11.87 2.74 3.52
C GLU A 36 13.29 2.85 4.09
N ILE A 37 13.44 2.48 5.36
CA ILE A 37 14.73 2.37 6.04
C ILE A 37 14.89 0.92 6.49
N LYS A 38 15.99 0.27 6.11
CA LYS A 38 16.30 -1.12 6.44
C LYS A 38 17.54 -1.22 7.32
N PHE A 39 17.47 -2.11 8.29
CA PHE A 39 18.59 -2.58 9.10
C PHE A 39 18.80 -4.09 8.88
N TYR A 40 19.96 -4.45 8.34
CA TYR A 40 20.37 -5.83 8.11
C TYR A 40 21.01 -6.40 9.38
N TRP A 41 20.23 -7.17 10.14
CA TRP A 41 20.72 -7.86 11.35
C TRP A 41 21.60 -9.09 11.07
N PHE A 42 21.45 -9.70 9.89
CA PHE A 42 22.28 -10.82 9.43
C PHE A 42 22.66 -10.62 7.96
N GLN A 43 23.96 -10.68 7.68
CA GLN A 43 24.50 -10.79 6.33
C GLN A 43 25.36 -12.05 6.29
N GLY A 44 25.36 -12.81 5.19
CA GLY A 44 26.00 -14.13 5.10
C GLY A 44 27.48 -14.23 5.46
N ASN A 45 28.17 -13.12 5.72
CA ASN A 45 29.57 -13.07 6.16
C ASN A 45 29.75 -12.95 7.69
N ASP A 46 28.68 -12.77 8.48
CA ASP A 46 28.81 -12.32 9.87
C ASP A 46 28.91 -13.46 10.91
N ILE A 47 28.51 -14.69 10.58
CA ILE A 47 28.48 -15.80 11.56
C ILE A 47 28.75 -17.11 10.83
N GLY A 48 29.57 -18.01 11.38
CA GLY A 48 30.00 -19.30 10.81
C GLY A 48 28.90 -20.34 10.50
N TRP A 49 27.66 -19.89 10.35
CA TRP A 49 26.53 -20.65 9.80
C TRP A 49 26.54 -20.50 8.28
N LYS A 50 26.37 -21.62 7.55
CA LYS A 50 26.39 -21.73 6.08
C LYS A 50 25.19 -21.04 5.40
N LEU A 51 24.94 -19.77 5.68
CA LEU A 51 24.03 -18.98 4.86
C LEU A 51 24.75 -18.61 3.55
N PRO A 52 24.05 -18.61 2.41
CA PRO A 52 24.63 -18.10 1.17
C PRO A 52 25.16 -16.69 1.41
N GLN A 53 26.39 -16.40 0.97
CA GLN A 53 26.99 -15.06 1.08
C GLN A 53 26.13 -13.94 0.45
N ASP A 54 25.23 -14.37 -0.43
CA ASP A 54 24.28 -13.55 -1.15
C ASP A 54 22.92 -13.39 -0.46
N MET A 55 22.77 -13.89 0.77
CA MET A 55 21.54 -13.76 1.57
C MET A 55 21.73 -12.76 2.72
N GLY A 56 20.71 -11.92 2.94
CA GLY A 56 20.67 -10.96 4.02
C GLY A 56 19.26 -10.83 4.59
N CYS A 57 19.13 -11.01 5.91
CA CYS A 57 17.89 -10.79 6.61
C CYS A 57 17.86 -9.35 7.14
N TYR A 58 16.68 -8.74 7.25
CA TYR A 58 16.56 -7.36 7.70
C TYR A 58 15.25 -7.09 8.45
N PHE A 59 15.27 -6.02 9.25
CA PHE A 59 14.09 -5.29 9.70
C PHE A 59 14.00 -3.97 8.95
N ALA A 60 12.79 -3.50 8.68
CA ALA A 60 12.59 -2.23 8.02
C ALA A 60 11.41 -1.45 8.59
N MET A 61 11.48 -0.14 8.48
CA MET A 61 10.36 0.77 8.67
C MET A 61 10.04 1.40 7.33
N GLU A 62 8.78 1.32 6.91
CA GLU A 62 8.29 1.91 5.68
C GLU A 62 7.18 2.91 5.99
N GLY A 63 7.31 4.14 5.50
CA GLY A 63 6.23 5.12 5.49
C GLY A 63 5.32 4.88 4.27
N ILE A 64 4.04 5.19 4.40
CA ILE A 64 3.07 5.08 3.30
C ILE A 64 2.38 6.41 3.16
N TYR A 65 2.43 6.98 1.96
CA TYR A 65 1.56 8.06 1.54
C TYR A 65 0.95 7.71 0.19
N ALA A 66 -0.37 7.63 0.11
CA ALA A 66 -1.07 7.35 -1.13
C ALA A 66 -2.31 8.22 -1.26
N ASN A 67 -2.64 8.57 -2.50
CA ASN A 67 -3.81 9.35 -2.82
C ASN A 67 -4.46 8.78 -4.08
N SER A 68 -5.78 8.66 -4.07
CA SER A 68 -6.57 8.38 -5.26
C SER A 68 -7.76 9.31 -5.37
N ARG A 69 -8.11 9.62 -6.62
CA ARG A 69 -9.36 10.29 -6.99
C ARG A 69 -9.95 9.60 -8.21
N TYR A 70 -11.26 9.42 -8.22
CA TYR A 70 -12.00 8.93 -9.37
C TYR A 70 -13.48 9.28 -9.23
N THR A 71 -14.20 9.25 -10.33
CA THR A 71 -15.66 9.37 -10.32
C THR A 71 -16.27 7.96 -10.30
N ILE A 72 -17.23 7.73 -9.42
CA ILE A 72 -17.97 6.47 -9.29
C ILE A 72 -19.39 6.67 -9.79
N GLU A 73 -19.89 5.74 -10.58
CA GLU A 73 -21.29 5.70 -11.01
C GLU A 73 -22.05 4.55 -10.36
N ASN A 74 -23.37 4.73 -10.16
CA ASN A 74 -24.34 3.73 -9.70
C ASN A 74 -23.84 2.89 -8.51
N SER A 75 -23.50 3.56 -7.41
CA SER A 75 -22.91 2.94 -6.21
C SER A 75 -23.56 3.49 -4.94
N SER A 76 -23.05 3.08 -3.78
CA SER A 76 -23.48 3.57 -2.48
C SER A 76 -22.32 3.74 -1.51
N PHE A 77 -22.52 4.56 -0.49
CA PHE A 77 -21.62 4.71 0.65
C PHE A 77 -22.42 4.80 1.94
N TYR A 78 -21.81 4.42 3.06
CA TYR A 78 -22.29 4.62 4.41
C TYR A 78 -21.90 6.02 4.86
N ALA A 79 -22.91 6.87 5.02
CA ALA A 79 -22.73 8.17 5.67
C ALA A 79 -22.48 7.99 7.17
N ASP A 80 -23.22 7.05 7.78
CA ASP A 80 -23.10 6.64 9.17
C ASP A 80 -23.30 5.11 9.29
N PHE A 81 -23.10 4.56 10.49
CA PHE A 81 -23.19 3.11 10.75
C PHE A 81 -24.55 2.49 10.38
N GLU A 82 -25.64 3.26 10.34
CA GLU A 82 -26.99 2.75 10.10
C GLU A 82 -27.62 3.26 8.78
N GLN A 83 -26.88 4.08 8.03
CA GLN A 83 -27.42 4.79 6.87
C GLN A 83 -26.54 4.61 5.63
N ILE A 84 -27.13 3.98 4.61
CA ILE A 84 -26.55 3.88 3.28
C ILE A 84 -27.15 4.96 2.40
N THR A 85 -26.27 5.72 1.75
CA THR A 85 -26.60 6.66 0.69
C THR A 85 -26.23 6.01 -0.65
N SER A 86 -27.24 5.60 -1.42
CA SER A 86 -27.03 5.22 -2.83
C SER A 86 -27.09 6.44 -3.74
N PHE A 87 -26.33 6.43 -4.83
CA PHE A 87 -26.19 7.56 -5.75
C PHE A 87 -25.96 7.10 -7.19
N GLU A 88 -26.35 7.95 -8.13
CA GLU A 88 -26.11 7.72 -9.56
C GLU A 88 -24.67 8.05 -9.94
N LYS A 89 -24.11 9.11 -9.36
CA LYS A 89 -22.74 9.54 -9.60
C LYS A 89 -22.16 10.27 -8.38
N ALA A 90 -20.89 10.06 -8.07
CA ALA A 90 -20.17 10.82 -7.06
C ALA A 90 -18.67 10.88 -7.37
N ASP A 91 -18.04 11.99 -7.01
CA ASP A 91 -16.59 12.13 -7.01
C ASP A 91 -16.02 11.57 -5.71
N PHE A 92 -15.17 10.56 -5.84
CA PHE A 92 -14.50 9.87 -4.75
C PHE A 92 -13.06 10.36 -4.61
N ARG A 93 -12.64 10.59 -3.37
CA ARG A 93 -11.24 10.83 -3.00
C ARG A 93 -10.87 9.98 -1.80
N LYS A 94 -9.70 9.34 -1.86
CA LYS A 94 -9.11 8.61 -0.74
C LYS A 94 -7.68 9.08 -0.55
N SER A 95 -7.35 9.48 0.67
CA SER A 95 -5.97 9.70 1.08
C SER A 95 -5.60 8.71 2.18
N LYS A 96 -4.36 8.24 2.14
CA LYS A 96 -3.88 7.19 3.03
C LYS A 96 -2.49 7.55 3.50
N PHE A 97 -2.31 7.65 4.80
CA PHE A 97 -1.03 7.93 5.43
C PHE A 97 -0.77 6.95 6.56
N GLY A 98 0.41 6.34 6.61
CA GLY A 98 0.69 5.33 7.63
C GLY A 98 2.14 4.87 7.64
N GLY A 99 2.36 3.78 8.35
CA GLY A 99 3.66 3.14 8.43
C GLY A 99 3.56 1.66 8.72
N VAL A 100 4.56 0.92 8.27
CA VAL A 100 4.64 -0.54 8.42
C VAL A 100 6.04 -0.91 8.88
N ALA A 101 6.10 -1.72 9.93
CA ALA A 101 7.30 -2.44 10.32
C ALA A 101 7.36 -3.75 9.54
N LYS A 102 8.49 -4.02 8.89
CA LYS A 102 8.69 -5.20 8.05
C LYS A 102 9.86 -6.02 8.53
N SER A 103 9.81 -7.31 8.24
CA SER A 103 10.96 -8.19 8.23
C SER A 103 11.04 -8.89 6.88
N GLY A 104 12.26 -9.16 6.42
CA GLY A 104 12.43 -9.77 5.12
C GLY A 104 13.79 -10.41 4.92
N VAL A 105 13.87 -11.16 3.82
CA VAL A 105 15.07 -11.85 3.35
C VAL A 105 15.33 -11.41 1.92
N LYS A 106 16.54 -10.90 1.69
CA LYS A 106 17.04 -10.48 0.39
C LYS A 106 18.10 -11.44 -0.10
N PHE A 107 17.92 -11.93 -1.32
CA PHE A 107 18.85 -12.78 -2.06
C PHE A 107 19.47 -11.98 -3.21
N LEU A 108 20.74 -12.24 -3.50
CA LEU A 108 21.44 -11.70 -4.66
C LEU A 108 21.84 -12.86 -5.59
N ILE A 109 21.24 -12.93 -6.78
CA ILE A 109 21.50 -13.98 -7.77
C ILE A 109 22.47 -13.42 -8.83
N GLY A 110 23.63 -14.06 -8.98
CA GLY A 110 24.62 -13.69 -10.00
C GLY A 110 25.16 -12.27 -9.86
N ARG A 111 25.25 -11.76 -8.62
CA ARG A 111 25.71 -10.39 -8.25
C ARG A 111 24.88 -9.21 -8.80
N LYS A 112 23.94 -9.45 -9.71
CA LYS A 112 23.14 -8.41 -10.38
C LYS A 112 21.66 -8.46 -10.04
N LEU A 113 21.06 -9.65 -9.95
CA LEU A 113 19.63 -9.77 -9.68
C LEU A 113 19.40 -9.81 -8.16
N SER A 114 18.49 -9.00 -7.64
CA SER A 114 18.07 -9.09 -6.25
C SER A 114 16.63 -9.53 -6.13
N VAL A 115 16.36 -10.48 -5.25
CA VAL A 115 15.01 -10.94 -4.92
C VAL A 115 14.80 -10.71 -3.43
N ASP A 116 13.73 -10.03 -3.05
CA ASP A 116 13.45 -9.60 -1.67
C ASP A 116 12.04 -10.02 -1.29
N PHE A 117 11.95 -10.98 -0.37
CA PHE A 117 10.70 -11.45 0.22
C PHE A 117 10.52 -10.77 1.57
N TYR A 118 9.36 -10.19 1.82
CA TYR A 118 9.08 -9.50 3.07
C TYR A 118 7.65 -9.69 3.53
N SER A 119 7.48 -9.66 4.84
CA SER A 119 6.20 -9.47 5.49
C SER A 119 6.27 -8.30 6.45
N GLY A 120 5.12 -7.78 6.87
CA GLY A 120 5.10 -6.67 7.81
C GLY A 120 3.72 -6.39 8.36
N ILE A 121 3.73 -5.66 9.47
CA ILE A 121 2.54 -5.19 10.16
C ILE A 121 2.64 -3.69 10.40
N GLY A 122 1.51 -3.01 10.38
CA GLY A 122 1.50 -1.57 10.58
C GLY A 122 0.11 -1.02 10.75
N PHE A 123 0.03 0.30 10.62
CA PHE A 123 -1.22 1.04 10.69
C PHE A 123 -1.23 2.10 9.62
N ALA A 124 -2.41 2.39 9.09
CA ALA A 124 -2.62 3.60 8.32
C ALA A 124 -3.90 4.29 8.71
N ARG A 125 -3.85 5.61 8.61
CA ARG A 125 -5.00 6.47 8.60
C ARG A 125 -5.45 6.65 7.16
N THR A 126 -6.69 6.29 6.90
CA THR A 126 -7.39 6.55 5.66
C THR A 126 -8.37 7.70 5.89
N ASP A 127 -8.48 8.60 4.92
CA ASP A 127 -9.51 9.64 4.84
C ASP A 127 -10.22 9.49 3.50
N VAL A 128 -11.46 9.04 3.54
CA VAL A 128 -12.34 8.88 2.39
C VAL A 128 -13.30 10.07 2.36
N ALA A 129 -13.56 10.58 1.16
CA ALA A 129 -14.52 11.65 0.95
C ALA A 129 -15.30 11.42 -0.35
N TYR A 130 -16.60 11.66 -0.28
CA TYR A 130 -17.52 11.70 -1.42
C TYR A 130 -17.97 13.15 -1.66
N SER A 131 -17.98 13.58 -2.92
CA SER A 131 -18.38 14.92 -3.34
C SER A 131 -19.20 14.87 -4.62
N ASP A 132 -19.91 15.96 -4.95
CA ASP A 132 -20.74 16.07 -6.16
C ASP A 132 -21.71 14.88 -6.35
N VAL A 133 -22.36 14.47 -5.26
CA VAL A 133 -23.26 13.32 -5.22
C VAL A 133 -24.57 13.64 -5.97
N VAL A 134 -24.87 12.87 -7.00
CA VAL A 134 -26.06 13.02 -7.86
C VAL A 134 -27.13 12.00 -7.45
N ASN A 135 -28.36 12.48 -7.24
CA ASN A 135 -29.54 11.69 -6.86
C ASN A 135 -29.34 10.80 -5.62
N PRO A 136 -28.92 11.35 -4.47
CA PRO A 136 -28.73 10.55 -3.25
C PRO A 136 -30.07 9.98 -2.76
N GLN A 137 -30.10 8.68 -2.51
CA GLN A 137 -31.22 7.99 -1.87
C GLN A 137 -30.73 7.30 -0.60
N ASN A 138 -31.30 7.72 0.53
CA ASN A 138 -30.96 7.17 1.83
C ASN A 138 -31.86 5.99 2.16
N LYS A 139 -31.25 4.87 2.54
CA LYS A 139 -31.94 3.69 3.04
C LYS A 139 -31.32 3.27 4.37
N SER A 140 -32.16 2.95 5.33
CA SER A 140 -31.75 2.26 6.55
C SER A 140 -31.56 0.78 6.19
N GLU A 141 -30.37 0.24 6.45
CA GLU A 141 -30.03 -1.16 6.18
C GLU A 141 -29.33 -1.73 7.41
N ASP A 142 -29.72 -2.92 7.83
CA ASP A 142 -29.10 -3.61 8.95
C ASP A 142 -27.68 -4.07 8.55
N THR A 143 -26.65 -3.51 9.19
CA THR A 143 -25.28 -3.58 8.68
C THR A 143 -24.57 -4.86 9.10
N GLY A 144 -24.40 -5.77 8.15
CA GLY A 144 -23.37 -6.83 8.21
C GLY A 144 -21.95 -6.29 7.98
N PHE A 145 -20.96 -7.19 7.96
CA PHE A 145 -19.55 -6.83 7.71
C PHE A 145 -19.33 -6.46 6.23
N LYS A 146 -19.14 -5.17 5.92
CA LYS A 146 -18.81 -4.68 4.56
C LYS A 146 -17.43 -4.01 4.50
N ALA A 147 -16.85 -3.97 3.30
CA ALA A 147 -15.46 -3.55 3.05
C ALA A 147 -15.20 -2.05 3.30
N GLU A 148 -13.91 -1.70 3.41
CA GLU A 148 -13.39 -0.39 3.85
C GLU A 148 -13.84 0.80 3.01
N ASP A 149 -13.95 0.64 1.69
CA ASP A 149 -14.15 1.76 0.75
C ASP A 149 -15.55 2.39 0.86
N PHE A 150 -16.47 1.77 1.58
CA PHE A 150 -17.86 2.20 1.63
C PHE A 150 -18.14 3.23 2.70
N TYR A 151 -17.24 3.56 3.63
CA TYR A 151 -17.54 4.53 4.68
C TYR A 151 -16.87 5.86 4.44
N ASP A 152 -17.63 6.94 4.58
CA ASP A 152 -17.10 8.30 4.54
C ASP A 152 -16.27 8.62 5.80
N GLY A 153 -15.25 9.47 5.64
CA GLY A 153 -14.45 10.01 6.73
C GLY A 153 -13.16 9.25 7.08
N LYS A 154 -12.69 9.50 8.32
CA LYS A 154 -11.35 9.12 8.79
C LYS A 154 -11.37 7.83 9.58
N LYS A 155 -10.50 6.88 9.20
CA LYS A 155 -10.37 5.58 9.89
C LYS A 155 -8.91 5.19 10.06
N THR A 156 -8.59 4.56 11.18
CA THR A 156 -7.29 3.92 11.39
C THR A 156 -7.46 2.42 11.23
N ILE A 157 -6.66 1.82 10.34
CA ILE A 157 -6.75 0.41 10.01
C ILE A 157 -5.42 -0.30 10.28
N PRO A 158 -5.44 -1.52 10.82
CA PRO A 158 -4.25 -2.37 10.82
C PRO A 158 -3.88 -2.73 9.38
N GLN A 159 -2.60 -2.86 9.11
CA GLN A 159 -2.07 -3.29 7.83
C GLN A 159 -1.23 -4.53 7.98
N PHE A 160 -1.45 -5.46 7.05
CA PHE A 160 -0.62 -6.63 6.85
C PHE A 160 -0.08 -6.55 5.44
N VAL A 161 1.24 -6.67 5.30
CA VAL A 161 1.88 -6.70 3.98
C VAL A 161 2.62 -8.01 3.84
N LEU A 162 2.52 -8.59 2.66
CA LEU A 162 3.33 -9.68 2.18
C LEU A 162 3.73 -9.31 0.75
N GLY A 163 5.00 -9.44 0.40
CA GLY A 163 5.43 -9.01 -0.92
C GLY A 163 6.74 -9.63 -1.38
N LEU A 164 6.92 -9.51 -2.70
CA LEU A 164 8.10 -9.87 -3.44
C LEU A 164 8.57 -8.64 -4.21
N LYS A 165 9.83 -8.25 -4.02
CA LYS A 165 10.52 -7.23 -4.80
C LYS A 165 11.60 -7.92 -5.64
N VAL A 166 11.58 -7.70 -6.95
CA VAL A 166 12.68 -8.08 -7.85
C VAL A 166 13.38 -6.80 -8.29
N GLY A 167 14.71 -6.80 -8.24
CA GLY A 167 15.51 -5.62 -8.56
C GLY A 167 16.80 -5.99 -9.28
N ILE A 168 17.40 -5.00 -9.92
CA ILE A 168 18.71 -5.13 -10.56
C ILE A 168 19.67 -4.18 -9.84
N ARG A 169 20.82 -4.71 -9.42
CA ARG A 169 21.95 -3.91 -8.93
C ARG A 169 22.66 -3.31 -10.13
N LEU A 170 22.72 -1.99 -10.17
CA LEU A 170 23.35 -1.25 -11.27
C LEU A 170 24.86 -1.04 -11.06
N TRP A 171 25.31 -0.97 -9.80
CA TRP A 171 26.70 -0.64 -9.47
C TRP A 171 27.18 -1.52 -8.30
N GLU A 172 28.46 -1.88 -8.33
CA GLU A 172 29.17 -2.60 -7.28
C GLU A 172 30.41 -1.77 -6.93
N GLU A 173 30.48 -1.30 -5.67
CA GLU A 173 31.69 -0.71 -5.10
C GLU A 173 32.57 -1.81 -4.49
#